data_AF-Q6ME82-F1
#
_entry.id   AF-Q6ME82-F1
#
_cell.length_a   1.000
_cell.length_b   1.000
_cell.length_c   1.000
_cell.angle_alpha   90.00
_cell.angle_beta   90.00
_cell.angle_gamma   90.00
#
_symmetry.space_group_name_H-M   'P 1'
#
loop_
_entity.id
_entity.type
_entity.pdbx_description
1 polymer ?
#
loop_
_entity_poly.entity_id
_entity_poly.type
_entity_poly.pdbx_seq_one_letter_code
_entity_poly.pdbx_strand_id
1 'polypeptide(L)'
;MNEISQYVFIPKEEIRELYMHNLAMIEEYYKKFSKNLSYWIPDGIFYVNLDLLHHFDLLHFQPLTKKKAQLIPRYFHIIESTDKITLVNDDYIVWIVPDQLDDLPVTYTLIALNKPEEDVHLEATFIASGIYNNSKIVLKILESFLAEIQDNEQQLSQLKDSYNL
;
A
#
# COMPACT_ATOMS: atom_id res chain seq x y z
N MET A 1 23.63 19.63 41.78
CA MET A 1 23.03 19.65 40.42
C MET A 1 24.00 18.97 39.50
N ASN A 2 23.68 17.75 39.07
CA ASN A 2 24.28 17.07 37.92
C ASN A 2 23.22 16.04 37.50
N GLU A 3 22.43 16.38 36.49
CA GLU A 3 21.50 15.46 35.86
C GLU A 3 22.31 14.53 34.95
N ILE A 4 22.32 13.25 35.31
CA ILE A 4 22.83 12.17 34.49
C ILE A 4 21.72 11.86 33.48
N SER A 5 21.95 12.20 32.21
CA SER A 5 21.12 11.77 31.09
C SER A 5 21.15 10.24 31.02
N GLN A 6 20.05 9.61 31.42
CA GLN A 6 19.83 8.19 31.24
C GLN A 6 19.47 7.94 29.77
N TYR A 7 20.43 7.45 28.99
CA TYR A 7 20.11 6.78 27.73
C TYR A 7 19.35 5.50 28.07
N VAL A 8 18.04 5.54 27.88
CA VAL A 8 17.18 4.35 27.95
C VAL A 8 17.53 3.48 26.75
N PHE A 9 18.06 2.28 27.02
CA PHE A 9 18.27 1.26 26.00
C PHE A 9 16.89 0.71 25.61
N ILE A 10 16.37 1.15 24.48
CA ILE A 10 15.14 0.61 23.90
C ILE A 10 15.53 -0.59 23.04
N PRO A 11 15.00 -1.80 23.29
CA PRO A 11 15.24 -2.98 22.46
C PRO A 11 14.91 -2.72 20.99
N LYS A 12 15.68 -3.31 20.07
CA LYS A 12 15.44 -3.17 18.61
C LYS A 12 14.02 -3.60 18.21
N GLU A 13 13.42 -4.57 18.89
CA GLU A 13 12.03 -4.97 18.66
C GLU A 13 11.01 -3.87 19.05
N GLU A 14 11.21 -3.17 20.16
CA GLU A 14 10.34 -2.05 20.56
C GLU A 14 10.53 -0.82 19.65
N ILE A 15 11.76 -0.56 19.19
CA ILE A 15 12.03 0.48 18.19
C ILE A 15 11.31 0.16 16.87
N ARG A 16 11.26 -1.13 16.47
CA ARG A 16 10.52 -1.59 15.29
C ARG A 16 9.02 -1.34 15.42
N GLU A 17 8.38 -1.68 16.54
CA GLU A 17 6.95 -1.39 16.73
C GLU A 17 6.66 0.12 16.73
N LEU A 18 7.53 0.93 17.32
CA LEU A 18 7.42 2.40 17.37
C LEU A 18 7.61 3.08 15.99
N TYR A 19 8.47 2.54 15.12
CA TYR A 19 8.71 3.08 13.78
C TYR A 19 7.76 2.51 12.71
N MET A 20 7.43 1.21 12.77
CA MET A 20 6.59 0.51 11.79
C MET A 20 5.13 0.98 11.81
N HIS A 21 4.71 1.66 12.89
CA HIS A 21 3.38 2.23 13.06
C HIS A 21 3.41 3.70 13.47
N ASN A 22 4.44 4.46 13.05
CA ASN A 22 4.43 5.90 13.27
C ASN A 22 3.34 6.55 12.40
N LEU A 23 2.12 6.58 12.93
CA LEU A 23 0.93 7.10 12.28
C LEU A 23 1.13 8.56 11.82
N ALA A 24 1.87 9.36 12.58
CA ALA A 24 2.17 10.74 12.20
C ALA A 24 3.02 10.80 10.92
N MET A 25 4.06 9.97 10.85
CA MET A 25 4.92 9.85 9.67
C MET A 25 4.13 9.32 8.45
N ILE A 26 3.32 8.27 8.65
CA ILE A 26 2.46 7.70 7.59
C ILE A 26 1.52 8.77 7.03
N GLU A 27 0.91 9.58 7.90
CA GLU A 27 0.04 10.68 7.48
C GLU A 27 0.79 11.82 6.80
N GLU A 28 2.03 12.11 7.18
CA GLU A 28 2.88 13.07 6.49
C GLU A 28 3.21 12.62 5.07
N TYR A 29 3.56 11.34 4.88
CA TYR A 29 3.78 10.76 3.55
C TYR A 29 2.52 10.79 2.70
N TYR A 30 1.36 10.43 3.27
CA TYR A 30 0.09 10.56 2.57
C TYR A 30 -0.15 11.99 2.07
N LYS A 31 0.03 12.99 2.94
CA LYS A 31 -0.12 14.41 2.58
C LYS A 31 0.88 14.86 1.51
N LYS A 32 2.10 14.31 1.54
CA LYS A 32 3.16 14.58 0.56
C LYS A 32 2.78 14.01 -0.81
N PHE A 33 2.28 12.78 -0.84
CA PHE A 33 1.90 12.08 -2.06
C PHE A 33 0.63 12.64 -2.71
N SER A 34 -0.42 12.84 -1.91
CA SER A 34 -1.71 13.35 -2.39
C SER A 34 -1.63 14.75 -3.01
N LYS A 35 -0.66 15.59 -2.61
CA LYS A 35 -0.45 16.91 -3.20
C LYS A 35 0.03 16.88 -4.65
N ASN A 36 0.78 15.85 -5.06
CA ASN A 36 1.34 15.76 -6.40
C ASN A 36 1.62 14.31 -6.79
N LEU A 37 0.56 13.52 -6.93
CA LEU A 37 0.66 12.09 -7.17
C LEU A 37 1.45 11.76 -8.46
N SER A 38 1.26 12.55 -9.52
CA SER A 38 1.97 12.40 -10.80
C SER A 38 3.48 12.56 -10.70
N TYR A 39 3.97 13.30 -9.71
CA TYR A 39 5.41 13.45 -9.48
C TYR A 39 6.00 12.22 -8.79
N TRP A 40 5.24 11.60 -7.89
CA TRP A 40 5.71 10.48 -7.07
C TRP A 40 5.59 9.12 -7.76
N ILE A 41 4.82 9.03 -8.84
CA ILE A 41 4.62 7.79 -9.60
C ILE A 41 4.87 8.09 -11.08
N PRO A 42 6.13 8.01 -11.54
CA PRO A 42 6.47 8.29 -12.92
C PRO A 42 5.84 7.28 -13.89
N ASP A 43 5.58 6.06 -13.44
CA ASP A 43 4.91 5.00 -14.22
C ASP A 43 3.41 5.28 -14.44
N GLY A 44 2.89 6.32 -13.79
CA GLY A 44 1.52 6.77 -13.92
C GLY A 44 0.54 6.02 -13.01
N ILE A 45 -0.73 6.36 -13.16
CA ILE A 45 -1.81 5.83 -12.34
C ILE A 45 -2.58 4.79 -13.17
N PHE A 46 -2.79 3.60 -12.59
CA PHE A 46 -3.57 2.55 -13.24
C PHE A 46 -5.07 2.85 -13.14
N TYR A 47 -5.72 3.12 -14.26
CA TYR A 47 -7.17 3.31 -14.31
C TYR A 47 -7.87 1.96 -14.44
N VAL A 48 -8.57 1.56 -13.39
CA VAL A 48 -9.27 0.28 -13.31
C VAL A 48 -10.77 0.49 -13.47
N ASN A 49 -11.27 0.15 -14.65
CA ASN A 49 -12.69 0.15 -14.94
C ASN A 49 -13.35 -1.14 -14.43
N LEU A 50 -14.09 -1.03 -13.34
CA LEU A 50 -14.73 -2.17 -12.69
C LEU A 50 -15.87 -2.78 -13.50
N ASP A 51 -16.54 -1.97 -14.30
CA ASP A 51 -17.64 -2.43 -15.16
C ASP A 51 -17.10 -3.34 -16.27
N LEU A 52 -15.93 -3.00 -16.84
CA LEU A 52 -15.23 -3.85 -17.80
C LEU A 52 -14.74 -5.14 -17.15
N LEU A 53 -14.09 -5.06 -15.98
CA LEU A 53 -13.64 -6.27 -15.28
C LEU A 53 -14.80 -7.22 -14.94
N HIS A 54 -15.95 -6.67 -14.57
CA HIS A 54 -17.17 -7.46 -14.34
C HIS A 54 -17.71 -8.05 -15.64
N HIS A 55 -17.81 -7.25 -16.72
CA HIS A 55 -18.33 -7.68 -18.01
C HIS A 55 -17.57 -8.88 -18.60
N PHE A 56 -16.24 -8.89 -18.43
CA PHE A 56 -15.38 -9.98 -18.90
C PHE A 56 -15.12 -11.08 -17.87
N ASP A 57 -15.81 -11.06 -16.71
CA ASP A 57 -15.62 -11.98 -15.59
C ASP A 57 -14.17 -12.07 -15.06
N LEU A 58 -13.38 -11.01 -15.31
CA LEU A 58 -11.99 -10.92 -14.87
C LEU A 58 -11.90 -10.67 -13.36
N LEU A 59 -12.98 -10.17 -12.75
CA LEU A 59 -13.09 -10.06 -11.30
C LEU A 59 -13.00 -11.41 -10.59
N HIS A 60 -13.30 -12.54 -11.23
CA HIS A 60 -13.22 -13.87 -10.62
C HIS A 60 -12.02 -14.68 -11.08
N PHE A 61 -11.26 -14.17 -12.05
CA PHE A 61 -10.08 -14.85 -12.57
C PHE A 61 -9.00 -14.94 -11.49
N GLN A 62 -8.74 -16.16 -11.01
CA GLN A 62 -7.58 -16.47 -10.18
C GLN A 62 -6.55 -17.17 -11.07
N PRO A 63 -5.34 -16.60 -11.26
CA PRO A 63 -4.28 -17.31 -11.94
C PRO A 63 -4.03 -18.65 -11.24
N LEU A 64 -4.09 -19.76 -11.99
CA LEU A 64 -3.92 -21.14 -11.51
C LEU A 64 -2.61 -21.39 -10.72
N THR A 65 -1.68 -20.44 -10.74
CA THR A 65 -0.35 -20.51 -10.14
C THR A 65 -0.24 -19.90 -8.74
N LYS A 66 -1.19 -19.10 -8.26
CA LYS A 66 -1.05 -18.41 -6.97
C LYS A 66 -1.56 -19.27 -5.81
N LYS A 67 -0.67 -20.10 -5.23
CA LYS A 67 -0.85 -20.69 -3.90
C LYS A 67 -1.11 -19.56 -2.89
N LYS A 68 -2.35 -19.47 -2.41
CA LYS A 68 -2.77 -18.68 -1.24
C LYS A 68 -2.55 -17.16 -1.35
N ALA A 69 -3.36 -16.49 -2.16
CA ALA A 69 -3.80 -15.12 -1.83
C ALA A 69 -4.66 -15.21 -0.55
N GLN A 70 -4.02 -15.28 0.62
CA GLN A 70 -4.71 -15.33 1.90
C GLN A 70 -5.00 -13.90 2.35
N LEU A 71 -6.18 -13.41 1.94
CA LEU A 71 -7.01 -12.39 2.56
C LEU A 71 -6.24 -11.26 3.28
N ILE A 72 -6.00 -10.16 2.56
CA ILE A 72 -5.48 -8.87 3.07
C ILE A 72 -5.91 -8.55 4.52
N PRO A 73 -7.20 -8.64 4.92
CA PRO A 73 -7.59 -8.22 6.27
C PRO A 73 -6.96 -9.02 7.43
N ARG A 74 -6.24 -10.12 7.18
CA ARG A 74 -5.56 -10.89 8.25
C ARG A 74 -4.15 -10.42 8.56
N TYR A 75 -3.54 -9.62 7.67
CA TYR A 75 -2.14 -9.24 7.75
C TYR A 75 -1.92 -7.73 7.89
N PHE A 76 -2.98 -6.93 7.85
CA PHE A 76 -2.91 -5.48 7.94
C PHE A 76 -3.56 -4.98 9.23
N HIS A 77 -2.90 -4.01 9.86
CA HIS A 77 -3.53 -3.10 10.79
C HIS A 77 -4.35 -2.06 10.00
N ILE A 78 -5.60 -1.87 10.40
CA ILE A 78 -6.55 -0.99 9.72
C ILE A 78 -6.75 0.26 10.57
N ILE A 79 -6.50 1.43 9.96
CA ILE A 79 -6.76 2.73 10.55
C ILE A 79 -7.83 3.42 9.71
N GLU A 80 -8.98 3.66 10.30
CA GLU A 80 -10.08 4.37 9.64
C GLU A 80 -10.05 5.84 10.02
N SER A 81 -10.22 6.70 9.02
CA SER A 81 -10.38 8.13 9.18
C SER A 81 -11.56 8.61 8.33
N THR A 82 -11.97 9.86 8.53
CA THR A 82 -13.15 10.41 7.85
C THR A 82 -13.00 10.48 6.33
N ASP A 83 -11.77 10.59 5.83
CA ASP A 83 -11.43 10.81 4.43
C ASP A 83 -10.79 9.59 3.76
N LYS A 84 -10.31 8.59 4.52
CA LYS A 84 -9.61 7.41 3.97
C LYS A 84 -9.54 6.24 4.95
N ILE A 85 -9.20 5.09 4.41
CA ILE A 85 -8.74 3.92 5.16
C ILE A 85 -7.25 3.73 4.89
N THR A 86 -6.47 3.59 5.95
CA THR A 86 -5.05 3.24 5.86
C THR A 86 -4.87 1.80 6.30
N LEU A 87 -4.23 0.97 5.47
CA LEU A 87 -3.81 -0.38 5.80
C LEU A 87 -2.28 -0.36 5.97
N VAL A 88 -1.78 -0.83 7.11
CA VAL A 88 -0.33 -0.93 7.34
C VAL A 88 0.05 -2.32 7.84
N ASN A 89 1.15 -2.86 7.33
CA ASN A 89 1.81 -4.03 7.87
C ASN A 89 3.33 -3.90 7.71
N ASP A 90 4.07 -4.97 7.98
CA ASP A 90 5.53 -4.94 7.93
C ASP A 90 6.12 -4.69 6.54
N ASP A 91 5.34 -4.90 5.48
CA ASP A 91 5.81 -4.84 4.09
C ASP A 91 5.24 -3.64 3.33
N TYR A 92 4.04 -3.17 3.69
CA TYR A 92 3.24 -2.24 2.90
C TYR A 92 2.53 -1.18 3.74
N ILE A 93 2.39 0.00 3.14
CA ILE A 93 1.47 1.06 3.55
C ILE A 93 0.51 1.29 2.38
N VAL A 94 -0.79 1.15 2.62
CA VAL A 94 -1.83 1.34 1.61
C VAL A 94 -2.81 2.40 2.07
N TRP A 95 -3.08 3.40 1.23
CA TRP A 95 -4.12 4.39 1.46
C TRP A 95 -5.26 4.17 0.47
N ILE A 96 -6.47 3.94 0.97
CA ILE A 96 -7.69 3.80 0.19
C ILE A 96 -8.54 5.06 0.42
N VAL A 97 -8.63 5.89 -0.61
CA VAL A 97 -9.24 7.23 -0.54
C VAL A 97 -10.45 7.27 -1.47
N PRO A 98 -11.69 7.30 -0.94
CA PRO A 98 -12.86 7.58 -1.74
C PRO A 98 -12.82 9.04 -2.22
N ASP A 99 -13.17 9.28 -3.48
CA ASP A 99 -13.18 10.61 -4.09
C ASP A 99 -14.20 10.69 -5.24
N GLN A 100 -14.30 11.84 -5.89
CA GLN A 100 -15.12 12.07 -7.08
C GLN A 100 -14.26 12.63 -8.22
N LEU A 101 -14.33 11.97 -9.38
CA LEU A 101 -13.70 12.43 -10.61
C LEU A 101 -14.79 12.59 -11.68
N ASP A 102 -14.97 13.82 -12.19
CA ASP A 102 -16.00 14.15 -13.18
C ASP A 102 -17.41 13.66 -12.79
N ASP A 103 -17.82 13.95 -11.54
CA ASP A 103 -19.08 13.51 -10.92
C ASP A 103 -19.26 11.99 -10.76
N LEU A 104 -18.23 11.19 -11.02
CA LEU A 104 -18.23 9.74 -10.83
C LEU A 104 -17.52 9.36 -9.52
N PRO A 105 -18.10 8.44 -8.71
CA PRO A 105 -17.44 7.95 -7.51
C PRO A 105 -16.24 7.08 -7.88
N VAL A 106 -15.06 7.50 -7.43
CA VAL A 106 -13.81 6.78 -7.64
C VAL A 106 -13.16 6.44 -6.30
N THR A 107 -12.32 5.42 -6.31
CA THR A 107 -11.50 5.05 -5.16
C THR A 107 -10.04 5.05 -5.59
N TYR A 108 -9.27 5.99 -5.06
CA TYR A 108 -7.82 5.99 -5.20
C TYR A 108 -7.24 4.98 -4.22
N THR A 109 -6.30 4.17 -4.68
CA THR A 109 -5.54 3.26 -3.83
C THR A 109 -4.06 3.48 -4.08
N LEU A 110 -3.38 4.05 -3.09
CA LEU A 110 -1.94 4.31 -3.11
C LEU A 110 -1.24 3.19 -2.36
N ILE A 111 -0.22 2.58 -2.95
CA ILE A 111 0.52 1.46 -2.38
C ILE A 111 1.98 1.88 -2.27
N ALA A 112 2.52 1.83 -1.05
CA ALA A 112 3.91 2.10 -0.74
C ALA A 112 4.55 0.91 -0.01
N LEU A 113 5.87 0.79 -0.14
CA LEU A 113 6.66 -0.18 0.63
C LEU A 113 6.93 0.37 2.04
N ASN A 114 6.77 -0.49 3.06
CA ASN A 114 7.06 -0.15 4.46
C ASN A 114 8.43 -0.67 4.88
N LYS A 115 9.51 -0.06 4.39
CA LYS A 115 10.88 -0.49 4.73
C LYS A 115 11.41 0.38 5.88
N PRO A 116 11.71 -0.18 7.07
CA PRO A 116 12.14 0.61 8.23
C PRO A 116 13.44 1.40 8.03
N GLU A 117 14.27 0.99 7.05
CA GLU A 117 15.59 1.56 6.79
C GLU A 117 15.59 2.51 5.57
N GLU A 118 14.45 2.68 4.89
CA GLU A 118 14.30 3.50 3.69
C GLU A 118 13.20 4.55 3.89
N ASP A 119 13.24 5.63 3.09
CA ASP A 119 12.12 6.55 3.02
C ASP A 119 10.91 5.83 2.41
N VAL A 120 9.70 6.22 2.82
CA VAL A 120 8.49 5.65 2.24
C VAL A 120 8.40 6.09 0.79
N HIS A 121 8.31 5.10 -0.11
CA HIS A 121 8.20 5.30 -1.55
C HIS A 121 6.92 4.65 -2.08
N LEU A 122 6.21 5.39 -2.94
CA LEU A 122 5.07 4.83 -3.67
C LEU A 122 5.57 3.86 -4.72
N GLU A 123 5.00 2.66 -4.68
CA GLU A 123 5.30 1.59 -5.62
C GLU A 123 4.24 1.56 -6.73
N ALA A 124 2.98 1.73 -6.37
CA ALA A 124 1.89 1.74 -7.33
C ALA A 124 0.74 2.62 -6.88
N THR A 125 -0.07 3.08 -7.83
CA THR A 125 -1.39 3.66 -7.53
C THR A 125 -2.38 3.27 -8.60
N PHE A 126 -3.58 2.90 -8.16
CA PHE A 126 -4.69 2.66 -9.06
C PHE A 126 -5.92 3.46 -8.65
N ILE A 127 -6.76 3.77 -9.64
CA ILE A 127 -8.07 4.39 -9.48
C ILE A 127 -9.10 3.37 -9.90
N ALA A 128 -9.95 2.94 -8.97
CA ALA A 128 -11.10 2.11 -9.28
C ALA A 128 -12.33 3.00 -9.53
N SER A 129 -12.98 2.80 -10.67
CA SER A 129 -14.19 3.54 -11.07
C SER A 129 -15.27 2.60 -11.61
N GLY A 130 -16.53 2.97 -11.42
CA GLY A 130 -17.69 2.24 -11.95
C GLY A 130 -18.74 1.92 -10.88
N ILE A 131 -19.89 1.38 -11.29
CA ILE A 131 -21.01 1.10 -10.38
C ILE A 131 -20.71 -0.01 -9.36
N TYR A 132 -19.65 -0.78 -9.62
CA TYR A 132 -19.15 -1.85 -8.76
C TYR A 132 -18.06 -1.38 -7.78
N ASN A 133 -17.84 -0.08 -7.63
CA ASN A 133 -16.86 0.49 -6.71
C ASN A 133 -17.28 0.29 -5.23
N ASN A 134 -17.13 -0.95 -4.76
CA ASN A 134 -17.32 -1.35 -3.38
C ASN A 134 -16.01 -1.91 -2.82
N SER A 135 -15.88 -1.89 -1.49
CA SER A 135 -14.67 -2.29 -0.79
C SER A 135 -14.23 -3.71 -1.12
N LYS A 136 -15.16 -4.65 -1.34
CA LYS A 136 -14.81 -6.06 -1.65
C LYS A 136 -14.06 -6.17 -2.98
N ILE A 137 -14.50 -5.44 -4.00
CA ILE A 137 -13.87 -5.47 -5.33
C ILE A 137 -12.55 -4.71 -5.31
N VAL A 138 -12.51 -3.53 -4.68
CA VAL A 138 -11.29 -2.74 -4.51
C VAL A 138 -10.20 -3.56 -3.79
N LEU A 139 -10.55 -4.25 -2.70
CA LEU A 139 -9.61 -5.11 -1.98
C LEU A 139 -9.11 -6.28 -2.82
N LYS A 140 -9.94 -6.84 -3.70
CA LYS A 140 -9.50 -7.91 -4.61
C LYS A 140 -8.51 -7.43 -5.67
N ILE A 141 -8.70 -6.20 -6.16
CA ILE A 141 -7.75 -5.56 -7.07
C ILE A 141 -6.45 -5.29 -6.32
N LEU A 142 -6.53 -4.74 -5.11
CA LEU A 142 -5.38 -4.54 -4.23
C LEU A 142 -4.60 -5.85 -4.00
N GLU A 143 -5.28 -6.98 -3.77
CA GLU A 143 -4.63 -8.29 -3.65
C GLU A 143 -3.80 -8.66 -4.88
N SER A 144 -4.27 -8.29 -6.07
CA SER A 144 -3.56 -8.55 -7.32
C SER A 144 -2.30 -7.69 -7.43
N PHE A 145 -2.41 -6.39 -7.14
CA PHE A 145 -1.27 -5.48 -7.10
C PHE A 145 -0.22 -5.88 -6.07
N LEU A 146 -0.62 -6.15 -4.82
CA LEU A 146 0.31 -6.56 -3.76
C LEU A 146 1.06 -7.84 -4.13
N ALA A 147 0.38 -8.81 -4.75
CA ALA A 147 1.02 -10.03 -5.18
C ALA A 147 2.04 -9.78 -6.32
N GLU A 148 1.74 -8.89 -7.27
CA GLU A 148 2.70 -8.53 -8.32
C GLU A 148 3.91 -7.75 -7.78
N ILE A 149 3.67 -6.79 -6.87
CA ILE A 149 4.74 -6.06 -6.19
C ILE A 149 5.64 -7.02 -5.41
N GLN A 150 5.05 -7.97 -4.68
CA GLN A 150 5.81 -8.98 -3.95
C GLN A 150 6.67 -9.83 -4.88
N ASP A 151 6.12 -10.30 -6.00
CA ASP A 151 6.84 -11.08 -7.00
C ASP A 151 8.03 -10.27 -7.56
N ASN A 152 7.83 -8.98 -7.85
CA ASN A 152 8.87 -8.08 -8.34
C ASN A 152 9.98 -7.84 -7.30
N GLU A 153 9.63 -7.56 -6.04
CA GLU A 153 10.60 -7.36 -4.95
C GLU A 153 11.44 -8.61 -4.71
N GLN A 154 10.85 -9.80 -4.81
CA GLN A 154 11.59 -11.06 -4.71
C GLN A 154 12.59 -11.24 -5.84
N GLN A 155 12.21 -10.91 -7.08
CA GLN A 155 13.11 -10.96 -8.23
C GLN A 155 14.25 -9.94 -8.10
N LEU A 156 13.95 -8.70 -7.68
CA LEU A 156 14.94 -7.66 -7.44
C LEU A 156 15.94 -8.04 -6.35
N SER A 157 15.46 -8.64 -5.26
CA SER A 157 16.30 -9.14 -4.17
C SER A 157 17.27 -10.22 -4.67
N GLN A 158 16.76 -11.22 -5.42
CA GLN A 158 17.60 -12.26 -6.02
C GLN A 158 18.65 -11.70 -6.98
N LEU A 159 18.29 -10.66 -7.75
CA LEU A 159 19.23 -9.97 -8.62
C LEU A 159 20.32 -9.26 -7.81
N LYS A 160 19.97 -8.49 -6.78
CA LYS A 160 20.95 -7.80 -5.91
C LYS A 160 21.93 -8.79 -5.27
N ASP A 161 21.40 -9.89 -4.73
CA ASP A 161 22.22 -10.96 -4.15
C ASP A 161 23.16 -11.60 -5.18
N SER A 162 22.69 -11.81 -6.42
CA SER A 162 23.49 -12.40 -7.50
C SER A 162 24.64 -11.49 -7.99
N TYR A 163 24.54 -10.17 -7.76
CA TYR A 163 25.52 -9.18 -8.20
C TYR A 163 26.36 -8.57 -7.07
N ASN A 164 26.20 -9.00 -5.80
CA ASN A 164 26.86 -8.42 -4.61
C ASN A 164 26.77 -6.86 -4.58
N LEU A 165 25.59 -6.32 -4.89
CA LEU A 165 25.30 -4.89 -4.72
C LEU A 165 24.78 -4.60 -3.31
#